data_AF-A0A928EXV5-F1
#
_entry.id   AF-A0A928EXV5-F1
#
_cell.length_a   1.000
_cell.length_b   1.000
_cell.length_c   1.000
_cell.angle_alpha   90.00
_cell.angle_beta   90.00
_cell.angle_gamma   90.00
#
_symmetry.space_group_name_H-M   'P 1'
#
loop_
_entity.id
_entity.type
_entity.pdbx_description
1 polymer ?
#
loop_
_entity_poly.entity_id
_entity_poly.type
_entity_poly.pdbx_seq_one_letter_code
_entity_poly.pdbx_strand_id
1 'polypeptide(L)'
;MENKSIVLENEAFALTIGEDCIAKSLICKSTGEECLMQGKNISVFSVTQPRPFNNEVKLAHPNKRTTFQGNRLRREGDKLIVGFEITPFEAIVTVTITNSYMVFTLSDFIVHENDYKGLSMATPPVAEFRILQLPIRNRANFGEWLNVFFDDKTAINVIANNPYPRIDSERRDGYRLMTADAVKGVRLKGCEAALIVSPTGALMDAIDTLEEDYDLPRGVKSRRSEHINRSALWVTDMTPQTVDEYISYAKMGGFRHILVYFPSIFKAYSYRKCGDYDFREEYPNGVKDVKEMLDKLKAEGIIPGFHFLQTHIGIESRYVTPVVDARIHKSRLFTLAKDVGEEDTEIFVLQNPEDTVMVEKCRVLCFDGEAIFYESYTTEPPYRFLGCKRGHYNTTVTAHKAGCVGGILDVSEHCAVSLHIDQDTDLQDEIAKKIAAVYNAGFEFVYFDGSEGTNEPFDFHVSHAQYRVLKQFASEPLFCESAAKSHFSWHFLSGGNAFDIFKPDVFKRKIAEFPAEEA
;
A
#
# COMPACT_ATOMS: atom_id res chain seq x y z
N MET A 1 -13.79 34.40 26.91
CA MET A 1 -13.27 33.29 27.74
C MET A 1 -12.09 32.74 26.97
N GLU A 2 -10.88 32.76 27.53
CA GLU A 2 -9.75 32.04 26.93
C GLU A 2 -10.12 30.56 26.91
N ASN A 3 -10.28 29.98 25.71
CA ASN A 3 -10.44 28.53 25.60
C ASN A 3 -9.18 27.89 26.18
N LYS A 4 -9.36 27.06 27.20
CA LYS A 4 -8.27 26.26 27.77
C LYS A 4 -7.63 25.41 26.66
N SER A 5 -6.35 25.14 26.82
CA SER A 5 -5.55 24.39 25.84
C SER A 5 -4.87 23.20 26.52
N ILE A 6 -4.74 22.11 25.78
CA ILE A 6 -3.99 20.92 26.13
C ILE A 6 -2.62 21.02 25.47
N VAL A 7 -1.57 20.90 26.28
CA VAL A 7 -0.18 20.85 25.81
C VAL A 7 0.31 19.41 25.88
N LEU A 8 0.76 18.89 24.74
CA LEU A 8 1.48 17.63 24.62
C LEU A 8 2.94 17.99 24.32
N GLU A 9 3.87 17.58 25.18
CA GLU A 9 5.27 17.96 25.02
C GLU A 9 6.23 16.81 25.35
N ASN A 10 7.35 16.79 24.65
CA ASN A 10 8.52 15.96 24.96
C ASN A 10 9.80 16.82 24.96
N GLU A 11 10.97 16.20 24.90
CA GLU A 11 12.24 16.93 24.87
C GLU A 11 12.43 17.73 23.56
N ALA A 12 11.90 17.23 22.44
CA ALA A 12 12.11 17.81 21.12
C ALA A 12 11.09 18.91 20.74
N PHE A 13 9.81 18.77 21.11
CA PHE A 13 8.75 19.67 20.68
C PHE A 13 7.58 19.78 21.67
N ALA A 14 6.72 20.78 21.43
CA ALA A 14 5.45 20.95 22.12
C ALA A 14 4.32 21.22 21.12
N LEU A 15 3.27 20.40 21.15
CA LEU A 15 2.03 20.59 20.41
C LEU A 15 0.95 21.11 21.36
N THR A 16 0.35 22.25 21.01
CA THR A 16 -0.76 22.86 21.77
C THR A 16 -2.05 22.76 20.97
N ILE A 17 -3.07 22.14 21.56
CA ILE A 17 -4.40 21.95 20.98
C ILE A 17 -5.43 22.60 21.89
N GLY A 18 -6.31 23.43 21.35
CA GLY A 18 -7.41 24.00 22.13
C GLY A 18 -8.42 22.92 22.55
N GLU A 19 -9.19 23.18 23.61
CA GLU A 19 -10.37 22.36 23.94
C GLU A 19 -11.43 22.36 22.82
N ASP A 20 -11.30 23.25 21.83
CA ASP A 20 -12.06 23.29 20.58
C ASP A 20 -11.49 22.36 19.48
N CYS A 21 -10.52 21.50 19.82
CA CYS A 21 -9.73 20.66 18.92
C CYS A 21 -8.87 21.42 17.89
N ILE A 22 -8.79 22.75 17.93
CA ILE A 22 -8.01 23.50 16.94
C ILE A 22 -6.52 23.42 17.28
N ALA A 23 -5.69 23.11 16.29
CA ALA A 23 -4.24 23.16 16.42
C ALA A 23 -3.79 24.62 16.62
N LYS A 24 -3.26 24.96 17.81
CA LYS A 24 -2.87 26.35 18.15
C LYS A 24 -1.39 26.61 17.88
N SER A 25 -0.52 25.67 18.23
CA SER A 25 0.93 25.84 18.12
C SER A 25 1.65 24.50 18.02
N LEU A 26 2.74 24.44 17.26
CA LEU A 26 3.70 23.33 17.23
C LEU A 26 5.11 23.92 17.27
N ILE A 27 5.75 23.91 18.44
CA ILE A 27 7.07 24.50 18.64
C ILE A 27 8.15 23.42 18.60
N CYS A 28 9.14 23.59 17.73
CA CYS A 28 10.40 22.86 17.82
C CYS A 28 11.26 23.49 18.92
N LYS A 29 11.51 22.79 20.04
CA LYS A 29 12.10 23.38 21.26
C LYS A 29 13.53 23.86 21.05
N SER A 30 14.32 23.12 20.27
CA SER A 30 15.72 23.45 19.99
C SER A 30 15.88 24.70 19.12
N THR A 31 14.92 25.01 18.25
CA THR A 31 14.99 26.16 17.34
C THR A 31 14.07 27.31 17.78
N GLY A 32 13.11 27.04 18.66
CA GLY A 32 12.05 27.97 19.06
C GLY A 32 11.05 28.26 17.93
N GLU A 33 11.09 27.52 16.83
CA GLU A 33 10.27 27.81 15.65
C GLU A 33 8.83 27.31 15.81
N GLU A 34 7.88 28.20 15.52
CA GLU A 34 6.49 27.83 15.25
C GLU A 34 6.39 27.17 13.88
N CYS A 35 5.91 25.93 13.88
CA CYS A 35 5.80 25.08 12.70
C CYS A 35 4.41 25.15 12.05
N LEU A 36 3.36 25.54 12.80
CA LEU A 36 2.02 25.69 12.25
C LEU A 36 1.85 27.04 11.54
N MET A 37 1.06 27.02 10.48
CA MET A 37 0.52 28.24 9.90
C MET A 37 -0.52 28.86 10.84
N GLN A 38 -0.20 30.05 11.33
CA GLN A 38 -1.05 30.77 12.28
C GLN A 38 -2.32 31.34 11.62
N GLY A 39 -3.35 31.55 12.44
CA GLY A 39 -4.63 32.10 11.99
C GLY A 39 -5.49 31.12 11.18
N LYS A 40 -5.17 29.83 11.19
CA LYS A 40 -5.96 28.77 10.56
C LYS A 40 -6.78 28.02 11.62
N ASN A 41 -8.10 28.02 11.49
CA ASN A 41 -9.00 27.27 12.36
C ASN A 41 -9.14 25.83 11.86
N ILE A 42 -8.05 25.06 11.97
CA ILE A 42 -7.99 23.66 11.54
C ILE A 42 -8.09 22.76 12.77
N SER A 43 -9.13 21.91 12.81
CA SER A 43 -9.28 20.90 13.85
C SER A 43 -8.24 19.79 13.67
N VAL A 44 -7.63 19.32 14.74
CA VAL A 44 -6.66 18.20 14.71
C VAL A 44 -7.35 16.89 14.37
N PHE A 45 -8.60 16.74 14.79
CA PHE A 45 -9.37 15.51 14.66
C PHE A 45 -10.64 15.75 13.85
N SER A 46 -11.06 14.75 13.09
CA SER A 46 -12.36 14.79 12.42
C SER A 46 -12.89 13.39 12.19
N VAL A 47 -14.20 13.27 11.94
CA VAL A 47 -14.83 12.00 11.62
C VAL A 47 -15.69 12.13 10.39
N THR A 48 -15.56 11.17 9.46
CA THR A 48 -16.35 11.13 8.24
C THR A 48 -17.36 10.01 8.29
N GLN A 49 -18.60 10.33 7.93
CA GLN A 49 -19.67 9.36 7.69
C GLN A 49 -20.00 9.33 6.19
N PRO A 50 -20.35 8.16 5.63
CA PRO A 50 -20.79 8.07 4.24
C PRO A 50 -22.10 8.84 4.00
N ARG A 51 -22.89 8.99 5.07
CA ARG A 51 -24.07 9.84 5.19
C ARG A 51 -24.40 10.09 6.65
N PRO A 52 -25.20 11.12 7.00
CA PRO A 52 -25.78 11.23 8.33
C PRO A 52 -26.65 10.01 8.68
N PHE A 53 -26.46 9.45 9.89
CA PHE A 53 -27.26 8.33 10.39
C PHE A 53 -28.21 8.70 11.54
N ASN A 54 -27.80 9.64 12.40
CA ASN A 54 -28.69 10.13 13.46
C ASN A 54 -29.90 10.82 12.81
N ASN A 55 -31.10 10.53 13.30
CA ASN A 55 -32.35 10.98 12.67
C ASN A 55 -32.45 12.51 12.58
N GLU A 56 -32.08 13.22 13.65
CA GLU A 56 -32.16 14.68 13.67
C GLU A 56 -31.21 15.30 12.64
N VAL A 57 -30.00 14.76 12.54
CA VAL A 57 -28.99 15.21 11.56
C VAL A 57 -29.42 14.88 10.14
N LYS A 58 -29.97 13.69 9.91
CA LYS A 58 -30.46 13.24 8.60
C LYS A 58 -31.60 14.11 8.08
N LEU A 59 -32.48 14.60 8.96
CA LEU A 59 -33.60 15.47 8.57
C LEU A 59 -33.13 16.89 8.22
N ALA A 60 -32.05 17.36 8.84
CA ALA A 60 -31.54 18.72 8.66
C ALA A 60 -30.46 18.87 7.57
N HIS A 61 -29.77 17.78 7.19
CA HIS A 61 -28.60 17.84 6.31
C HIS A 61 -28.70 16.94 5.08
N PRO A 62 -28.09 17.32 3.94
CA PRO A 62 -28.04 16.48 2.74
C PRO A 62 -27.46 15.09 3.00
N ASN A 63 -28.02 14.09 2.32
CA ASN A 63 -27.56 12.71 2.38
C ASN A 63 -26.30 12.51 1.53
N LYS A 64 -25.15 12.96 2.05
CA LYS A 64 -23.83 12.88 1.38
C LYS A 64 -22.72 12.51 2.36
N ARG A 65 -21.57 12.08 1.82
CA ARG A 65 -20.34 11.91 2.61
C ARG A 65 -20.00 13.23 3.29
N THR A 66 -19.91 13.21 4.61
CA THR A 66 -19.78 14.41 5.44
C THR A 66 -18.72 14.19 6.50
N THR A 67 -17.77 15.12 6.56
CA THR A 67 -16.73 15.17 7.60
C THR A 67 -17.13 16.18 8.66
N PHE A 68 -17.28 15.71 9.89
CA PHE A 68 -17.58 16.50 11.08
C PHE A 68 -16.29 16.82 11.81
N GLN A 69 -16.00 18.10 12.05
CA GLN A 69 -14.77 18.48 12.74
C GLN A 69 -14.86 18.17 14.23
N GLY A 70 -13.73 17.82 14.84
CA GLY A 70 -13.61 17.82 16.29
C GLY A 70 -13.83 19.23 16.81
N ASN A 71 -14.61 19.37 17.88
CA ASN A 71 -14.92 20.68 18.47
C ASN A 71 -14.94 20.66 20.00
N ARG A 72 -14.66 19.50 20.61
CA ARG A 72 -14.57 19.31 22.06
C ARG A 72 -13.43 18.34 22.33
N LEU A 73 -12.43 18.77 23.09
CA LEU A 73 -11.29 17.97 23.48
C LEU A 73 -11.14 18.01 24.99
N ARG A 74 -10.97 16.84 25.60
CA ARG A 74 -10.53 16.74 26.99
C ARG A 74 -9.41 15.71 27.10
N ARG A 75 -8.50 15.91 28.06
CA ARG A 75 -7.42 14.98 28.36
C ARG A 75 -7.72 14.21 29.64
N GLU A 76 -7.62 12.89 29.57
CA GLU A 76 -7.77 11.95 30.68
C GLU A 76 -6.51 11.08 30.74
N GLY A 77 -5.49 11.52 31.47
CA GLY A 77 -4.19 10.85 31.51
C GLY A 77 -3.46 10.90 30.16
N ASP A 78 -3.24 9.73 29.57
CA ASP A 78 -2.66 9.50 28.24
C ASP A 78 -3.71 9.53 27.12
N LYS A 79 -5.00 9.67 27.45
CA LYS A 79 -6.09 9.68 26.47
C LYS A 79 -6.57 11.09 26.17
N LEU A 80 -6.84 11.33 24.91
CA LEU A 80 -7.60 12.46 24.40
C LEU A 80 -9.00 11.97 24.04
N ILE A 81 -10.01 12.56 24.64
CA ILE A 81 -11.41 12.29 24.31
C ILE A 81 -11.93 13.41 23.41
N VAL A 82 -12.31 13.02 22.20
CA VAL A 82 -12.66 13.92 21.10
C VAL A 82 -14.15 13.85 20.83
N GLY A 83 -14.86 14.94 21.06
CA GLY A 83 -16.22 15.15 20.59
C GLY A 83 -16.22 15.93 19.26
N PHE A 84 -17.25 15.68 18.45
CA PHE A 84 -17.38 16.29 17.13
C PHE A 84 -18.60 17.19 17.01
N GLU A 85 -18.61 18.01 15.96
CA GLU A 85 -19.77 18.74 15.50
C GLU A 85 -20.93 17.77 15.20
N ILE A 86 -22.11 18.06 15.76
CA ILE A 86 -23.39 17.45 15.40
C ILE A 86 -23.53 15.94 15.72
N THR A 87 -22.45 15.15 15.69
CA THR A 87 -22.49 13.72 15.98
C THR A 87 -22.49 13.45 17.49
N PRO A 88 -23.22 12.42 17.95
CA PRO A 88 -23.47 12.20 19.38
C PRO A 88 -22.41 11.34 20.10
N PHE A 89 -21.40 10.83 19.39
CA PHE A 89 -20.36 9.97 19.96
C PHE A 89 -19.03 10.70 20.08
N GLU A 90 -18.10 10.11 20.84
CA GLU A 90 -16.74 10.60 21.01
C GLU A 90 -15.71 9.55 20.54
N ALA A 91 -14.51 9.97 20.21
CA ALA A 91 -13.37 9.09 19.94
C ALA A 91 -12.36 9.15 21.09
N ILE A 92 -11.71 8.03 21.37
CA ILE A 92 -10.61 7.92 22.34
C ILE A 92 -9.31 7.76 21.55
N VAL A 93 -8.44 8.77 21.65
CA VAL A 93 -7.09 8.75 21.07
C VAL A 93 -6.08 8.63 22.19
N THR A 94 -5.36 7.52 22.27
CA THR A 94 -4.25 7.36 23.22
C THR A 94 -3.00 8.00 22.63
N VAL A 95 -2.28 8.77 23.44
CA VAL A 95 -1.05 9.46 23.05
C VAL A 95 0.12 8.91 23.86
N THR A 96 1.04 8.25 23.17
CA THR A 96 2.32 7.81 23.72
C THR A 96 3.37 8.87 23.44
N ILE A 97 3.97 9.42 24.48
CA ILE A 97 4.97 10.50 24.37
C ILE A 97 6.34 9.91 24.73
N THR A 98 7.27 9.95 23.78
CA THR A 98 8.70 9.61 23.98
C THR A 98 9.54 10.88 23.89
N ASN A 99 10.86 10.79 24.08
CA ASN A 99 11.74 11.95 24.01
C ASN A 99 11.78 12.59 22.62
N SER A 100 11.65 11.79 21.55
CA SER A 100 11.85 12.21 20.16
C SER A 100 10.58 12.25 19.31
N TYR A 101 9.50 11.57 19.71
CA TYR A 101 8.27 11.50 18.93
C TYR A 101 7.00 11.37 19.82
N MET A 102 5.83 11.50 19.19
CA MET A 102 4.54 11.20 19.83
C MET A 102 3.69 10.31 18.92
N VAL A 103 3.19 9.19 19.43
CA VAL A 103 2.29 8.28 18.69
C VAL A 103 0.84 8.52 19.12
N PHE A 104 -0.04 8.73 18.14
CA PHE A 104 -1.47 8.89 18.31
C PHE A 104 -2.19 7.62 17.83
N THR A 105 -2.96 6.99 18.71
CA THR A 105 -3.64 5.72 18.46
C THR A 105 -5.15 5.88 18.60
N LEU A 106 -5.92 5.65 17.53
CA LEU A 106 -7.38 5.51 17.67
C LEU A 106 -7.69 4.25 18.46
N SER A 107 -8.00 4.40 19.75
CA SER A 107 -8.15 3.28 20.67
C SER A 107 -9.57 2.74 20.69
N ASP A 108 -10.55 3.63 20.83
CA ASP A 108 -11.96 3.24 20.88
C ASP A 108 -12.89 4.43 20.54
N PHE A 109 -14.18 4.19 20.57
CA PHE A 109 -15.24 5.20 20.51
C PHE A 109 -16.16 5.08 21.73
N ILE A 110 -16.63 6.22 22.24
CA ILE A 110 -17.66 6.29 23.27
C ILE A 110 -18.99 6.56 22.57
N VAL A 111 -19.90 5.60 22.61
CA VAL A 111 -21.25 5.72 22.03
C VAL A 111 -22.27 5.42 23.12
N HIS A 112 -23.25 6.30 23.33
CA HIS A 112 -24.33 6.04 24.27
C HIS A 112 -25.47 5.27 23.57
N GLU A 113 -26.10 4.33 24.27
CA GLU A 113 -27.15 3.47 23.72
C GLU A 113 -28.31 4.25 23.08
N ASN A 114 -28.61 5.45 23.59
CA ASN A 114 -29.70 6.28 23.12
C ASN A 114 -29.38 7.06 21.83
N ASP A 115 -28.10 7.24 21.48
CA ASP A 115 -27.65 8.10 20.37
C ASP A 115 -28.11 7.61 19.00
N TYR A 116 -28.31 6.30 18.89
CA TYR A 116 -28.74 5.59 17.68
C TYR A 116 -29.93 4.66 17.96
N LYS A 117 -30.74 4.98 18.98
CA LYS A 117 -31.88 4.16 19.40
C LYS A 117 -32.82 3.85 18.23
N GLY A 118 -33.13 2.57 18.05
CA GLY A 118 -34.03 2.09 16.99
C GLY A 118 -33.35 1.87 15.63
N LEU A 119 -32.05 2.16 15.48
CA LEU A 119 -31.30 1.83 14.29
C LEU A 119 -30.63 0.45 14.44
N SER A 120 -30.80 -0.42 13.45
CA SER A 120 -30.13 -1.73 13.40
C SER A 120 -28.86 -1.63 12.57
N MET A 121 -27.76 -1.23 13.19
CA MET A 121 -26.48 -0.98 12.53
C MET A 121 -25.30 -1.04 13.50
N ALA A 122 -24.09 -1.22 12.97
CA ALA A 122 -22.87 -1.04 13.75
C ALA A 122 -22.67 0.43 14.11
N THR A 123 -22.39 0.71 15.38
CA THR A 123 -22.12 2.04 15.90
C THR A 123 -20.69 2.15 16.46
N PRO A 124 -20.02 3.30 16.30
CA PRO A 124 -20.46 4.46 15.51
C PRO A 124 -20.27 4.22 13.99
N PRO A 125 -21.06 4.88 13.12
CA PRO A 125 -20.99 4.71 11.66
C PRO A 125 -19.84 5.49 11.00
N VAL A 126 -18.63 5.23 11.47
CA VAL A 126 -17.43 5.91 11.00
C VAL A 126 -16.94 5.23 9.71
N ALA A 127 -16.81 6.01 8.63
CA ALA A 127 -16.07 5.59 7.44
C ALA A 127 -14.59 5.94 7.57
N GLU A 128 -14.27 7.07 8.19
CA GLU A 128 -12.90 7.55 8.36
C GLU A 128 -12.79 8.37 9.65
N PHE A 129 -11.69 8.22 10.37
CA PHE A 129 -11.34 9.07 11.50
C PHE A 129 -9.96 9.66 11.27
N ARG A 130 -9.88 10.99 11.27
CA ARG A 130 -8.63 11.73 11.18
C ARG A 130 -7.98 11.77 12.55
N ILE A 131 -6.92 10.99 12.73
CA ILE A 131 -6.14 10.86 13.96
C ILE A 131 -5.25 12.09 14.17
N LEU A 132 -4.74 12.66 13.08
CA LEU A 132 -3.90 13.85 13.13
C LEU A 132 -4.15 14.71 11.90
N GLN A 133 -4.22 16.03 12.10
CA GLN A 133 -4.36 17.03 11.04
C GLN A 133 -3.64 18.30 11.46
N LEU A 134 -2.58 18.66 10.74
CA LEU A 134 -1.76 19.82 11.10
C LEU A 134 -1.51 20.73 9.89
N PRO A 135 -1.79 22.04 9.99
CA PRO A 135 -1.48 23.00 8.92
C PRO A 135 0.00 23.42 9.03
N ILE A 136 0.92 22.62 8.51
CA ILE A 136 2.36 22.89 8.61
C ILE A 136 2.76 23.99 7.62
N ARG A 137 3.37 25.06 8.13
CA ARG A 137 3.88 26.17 7.30
C ARG A 137 4.90 25.66 6.28
N ASN A 138 4.86 26.20 5.07
CA ASN A 138 5.81 25.82 4.02
C ASN A 138 7.26 26.05 4.49
N ARG A 139 8.13 25.08 4.14
CA ARG A 139 9.58 25.16 4.30
C ARG A 139 10.26 24.99 2.93
N ALA A 140 11.59 24.93 2.93
CA ALA A 140 12.38 24.81 1.70
C ALA A 140 12.07 23.53 0.92
N ASN A 141 11.89 22.40 1.61
CA ASN A 141 11.75 21.08 0.98
C ASN A 141 10.56 20.32 1.54
N PHE A 142 9.88 19.55 0.69
CA PHE A 142 8.83 18.60 1.08
C PHE A 142 9.15 17.23 0.48
N GLY A 143 9.26 16.20 1.32
CA GLY A 143 9.38 14.81 0.88
C GLY A 143 8.03 14.13 0.95
N GLU A 144 7.37 13.97 -0.20
CA GLU A 144 6.00 13.45 -0.27
C GLU A 144 5.87 12.02 0.25
N TRP A 145 6.80 11.13 -0.12
CA TRP A 145 6.73 9.72 0.27
C TRP A 145 6.82 9.53 1.80
N LEU A 146 7.77 10.19 2.46
CA LEU A 146 7.89 10.19 3.92
C LEU A 146 6.85 11.07 4.60
N ASN A 147 6.20 11.98 3.87
CA ASN A 147 5.37 13.06 4.40
C ASN A 147 6.15 13.90 5.42
N VAL A 148 7.22 14.56 4.94
CA VAL A 148 8.11 15.41 5.76
C VAL A 148 8.26 16.80 5.16
N PHE A 149 8.17 17.83 6.00
CA PHE A 149 8.62 19.17 5.69
C PHE A 149 9.94 19.47 6.38
N PHE A 150 10.93 19.99 5.67
CA PHE A 150 12.21 20.34 6.28
C PHE A 150 12.90 21.52 5.59
N ASP A 151 13.81 22.14 6.33
CA ASP A 151 14.81 23.10 5.86
C ASP A 151 16.14 22.83 6.59
N ASP A 152 17.08 23.76 6.58
CA ASP A 152 18.38 23.58 7.24
C ASP A 152 18.29 23.48 8.77
N LYS A 153 17.15 23.83 9.38
CA LYS A 153 16.98 23.95 10.83
C LYS A 153 16.03 22.94 11.41
N THR A 154 14.82 22.82 10.86
CA THR A 154 13.74 22.05 11.47
C THR A 154 13.10 21.09 10.46
N ALA A 155 12.83 19.87 10.91
CA ALA A 155 12.02 18.88 10.21
C ALA A 155 10.72 18.58 10.97
N ILE A 156 9.62 18.38 10.24
CA ILE A 156 8.31 17.97 10.74
C ILE A 156 7.83 16.81 9.90
N ASN A 157 7.56 15.68 10.55
CA ASN A 157 7.15 14.46 9.89
C ASN A 157 5.90 13.87 10.57
N VAL A 158 4.91 13.52 9.74
CA VAL A 158 3.77 12.71 10.15
C VAL A 158 3.92 11.38 9.44
N ILE A 159 4.18 10.32 10.20
CA ILE A 159 4.56 9.00 9.67
C ILE A 159 3.64 7.92 10.23
N ALA A 160 3.34 6.90 9.42
CA ALA A 160 2.57 5.74 9.87
C ALA A 160 3.41 4.92 10.86
N ASN A 161 2.81 4.55 12.00
CA ASN A 161 3.48 3.72 13.01
C ASN A 161 3.13 2.23 12.87
N ASN A 162 2.17 1.91 12.02
CA ASN A 162 1.84 0.55 11.60
C ASN A 162 1.27 0.58 10.17
N PRO A 163 0.99 -0.56 9.51
CA PRO A 163 0.65 -0.57 8.08
C PRO A 163 -0.67 0.09 7.70
N TYR A 164 -1.54 0.42 8.65
CA TYR A 164 -2.95 0.74 8.41
C TYR A 164 -3.34 2.21 8.19
N PRO A 165 -2.64 3.22 8.74
CA PRO A 165 -3.02 4.61 8.56
C PRO A 165 -2.77 5.03 7.13
N ARG A 166 -3.74 5.75 6.57
CA ARG A 166 -3.50 6.55 5.38
C ARG A 166 -2.83 7.85 5.80
N ILE A 167 -1.59 8.02 5.39
CA ILE A 167 -0.83 9.26 5.58
C ILE A 167 -0.84 10.02 4.26
N ASP A 168 -1.21 11.29 4.31
CA ASP A 168 -1.36 12.11 3.11
C ASP A 168 -1.11 13.59 3.43
N SER A 169 -1.08 14.41 2.39
CA SER A 169 -0.86 15.84 2.49
C SER A 169 -1.57 16.65 1.39
N GLU A 170 -2.18 17.78 1.76
CA GLU A 170 -2.84 18.68 0.80
C GLU A 170 -2.10 20.03 0.75
N ARG A 171 -1.59 20.41 -0.43
CA ARG A 171 -0.96 21.72 -0.63
C ARG A 171 -1.99 22.83 -0.52
N ARG A 172 -1.71 23.85 0.30
CA ARG A 172 -2.54 25.06 0.45
C ARG A 172 -1.69 26.33 0.37
N ASP A 173 -2.35 27.48 0.40
CA ASP A 173 -1.67 28.77 0.32
C ASP A 173 -0.86 29.05 1.59
N GLY A 174 0.47 28.99 1.46
CA GLY A 174 1.46 29.20 2.51
C GLY A 174 1.72 28.01 3.46
N TYR A 175 0.96 26.92 3.36
CA TYR A 175 1.09 25.75 4.23
C TYR A 175 0.63 24.47 3.52
N ARG A 176 0.90 23.31 4.12
CA ARG A 176 0.33 22.03 3.71
C ARG A 176 -0.40 21.41 4.88
N LEU A 177 -1.55 20.82 4.59
CA LEU A 177 -2.32 20.08 5.56
C LEU A 177 -1.79 18.65 5.59
N MET A 178 -1.00 18.30 6.60
CA MET A 178 -0.48 16.94 6.78
C MET A 178 -1.46 16.14 7.64
N THR A 179 -1.85 14.94 7.18
CA THR A 179 -2.93 14.16 7.77
C THR A 179 -2.57 12.71 8.01
N ALA A 180 -3.17 12.12 9.04
CA ALA A 180 -3.18 10.69 9.29
C ALA A 180 -4.63 10.23 9.53
N ASP A 181 -5.12 9.30 8.72
CA ASP A 181 -6.50 8.83 8.74
C ASP A 181 -6.58 7.32 9.03
N ALA A 182 -7.49 6.93 9.93
CA ALA A 182 -7.95 5.56 10.09
C ALA A 182 -9.18 5.32 9.20
N VAL A 183 -9.16 4.29 8.36
CA VAL A 183 -10.16 4.07 7.31
C VAL A 183 -10.91 2.77 7.54
N LYS A 184 -12.25 2.81 7.49
CA LYS A 184 -13.09 1.62 7.55
C LYS A 184 -12.85 0.74 6.31
N GLY A 185 -12.72 -0.56 6.52
CA GLY A 185 -12.31 -1.52 5.48
C GLY A 185 -10.84 -1.89 5.61
N VAL A 186 -9.99 -0.92 5.98
CA VAL A 186 -8.59 -1.16 6.34
C VAL A 186 -8.47 -1.44 7.84
N ARG A 187 -8.54 -0.39 8.67
CA ARG A 187 -8.60 -0.48 10.13
C ARG A 187 -9.03 0.85 10.73
N LEU A 188 -9.96 0.79 11.69
CA LEU A 188 -10.30 1.94 12.54
C LEU A 188 -9.52 1.88 13.87
N LYS A 189 -9.96 1.02 14.80
CA LYS A 189 -9.32 0.88 16.12
C LYS A 189 -7.93 0.22 15.99
N GLY A 190 -6.95 0.73 16.70
CA GLY A 190 -5.54 0.31 16.63
C GLY A 190 -4.77 0.89 15.44
N CYS A 191 -5.32 1.89 14.75
CA CYS A 191 -4.59 2.66 13.74
C CYS A 191 -3.69 3.69 14.45
N GLU A 192 -2.42 3.75 14.07
CA GLU A 192 -1.37 4.49 14.81
C GLU A 192 -0.50 5.35 13.88
N ALA A 193 -0.38 6.64 14.19
CA ALA A 193 0.52 7.55 13.46
C ALA A 193 1.40 8.33 14.43
N ALA A 194 2.65 8.56 14.05
CA ALA A 194 3.63 9.31 14.82
C ALA A 194 3.81 10.73 14.28
N LEU A 195 4.00 11.68 15.19
CA LEU A 195 4.48 13.02 14.93
C LEU A 195 5.91 13.16 15.42
N ILE A 196 6.79 13.58 14.52
CA ILE A 196 8.19 13.91 14.81
C ILE A 196 8.42 15.36 14.46
N VAL A 197 9.01 16.12 15.39
CA VAL A 197 9.52 17.47 15.13
C VAL A 197 10.89 17.56 15.76
N SER A 198 11.90 17.89 14.95
CA SER A 198 13.31 17.85 15.38
C SER A 198 14.14 18.89 14.64
N PRO A 199 15.38 19.16 15.11
CA PRO A 199 16.42 19.62 14.21
C PRO A 199 16.52 18.71 12.97
N THR A 200 16.75 19.27 11.80
CA THR A 200 16.79 18.49 10.54
C THR A 200 17.80 17.34 10.61
N GLY A 201 18.99 17.58 11.19
CA GLY A 201 20.02 16.55 11.36
C GLY A 201 19.65 15.39 12.28
N ALA A 202 18.63 15.54 13.13
CA ALA A 202 18.20 14.52 14.10
C ALA A 202 16.96 13.74 13.64
N LEU A 203 16.36 14.08 12.48
CA LEU A 203 15.13 13.45 12.00
C LEU A 203 15.30 11.93 11.84
N MET A 204 16.36 11.51 11.16
CA MET A 204 16.59 10.08 10.88
C MET A 204 16.84 9.30 12.17
N ASP A 205 17.47 9.88 13.20
CA ASP A 205 17.65 9.22 14.51
C ASP A 205 16.32 9.03 15.23
N ALA A 206 15.41 10.02 15.14
CA ALA A 206 14.08 9.91 15.71
C ALA A 206 13.24 8.83 15.02
N ILE A 207 13.35 8.69 13.69
CA ILE A 207 12.68 7.63 12.94
C ILE A 207 13.32 6.26 13.23
N ASP A 208 14.65 6.17 13.37
CA ASP A 208 15.35 4.92 13.75
C ASP A 208 14.85 4.42 15.10
N THR A 209 14.73 5.33 16.07
CA THR A 209 14.18 5.02 17.40
C THR A 209 12.72 4.56 17.32
N LEU A 210 11.89 5.23 16.51
CA LEU A 210 10.51 4.81 16.26
C LEU A 210 10.44 3.40 15.66
N GLU A 211 11.30 3.12 14.68
CA GLU A 211 11.37 1.80 14.06
C GLU A 211 11.76 0.73 15.10
N GLU A 212 12.73 1.02 15.99
CA GLU A 212 13.16 0.12 17.08
C GLU A 212 12.06 -0.16 18.10
N ASP A 213 11.43 0.89 18.61
CA ASP A 213 10.42 0.80 19.66
C ASP A 213 9.19 -0.01 19.24
N TYR A 214 8.84 0.00 17.94
CA TYR A 214 7.64 -0.64 17.39
C TYR A 214 7.91 -1.89 16.54
N ASP A 215 9.16 -2.38 16.51
CA ASP A 215 9.57 -3.52 15.66
C ASP A 215 9.16 -3.34 14.18
N LEU A 216 9.32 -2.11 13.69
CA LEU A 216 9.12 -1.80 12.28
C LEU A 216 10.35 -2.21 11.46
N PRO A 217 10.18 -2.38 10.14
CA PRO A 217 11.33 -2.58 9.27
C PRO A 217 12.35 -1.44 9.37
N ARG A 218 13.64 -1.78 9.18
CA ARG A 218 14.79 -0.90 9.44
C ARG A 218 15.13 0.02 8.27
N GLY A 219 14.19 0.88 7.89
CA GLY A 219 14.30 1.75 6.72
C GLY A 219 15.41 2.80 6.85
N VAL A 220 15.64 3.30 8.06
CA VAL A 220 16.73 4.25 8.34
C VAL A 220 18.09 3.57 8.19
N LYS A 221 18.25 2.39 8.81
CA LYS A 221 19.48 1.60 8.72
C LYS A 221 19.86 1.28 7.27
N SER A 222 18.89 0.87 6.45
CA SER A 222 19.12 0.59 5.03
C SER A 222 19.58 1.84 4.27
N ARG A 223 18.97 3.01 4.52
CA ARG A 223 19.36 4.28 3.86
C ARG A 223 20.71 4.84 4.32
N ARG A 224 21.16 4.50 5.53
CA ARG A 224 22.50 4.83 6.03
C ARG A 224 23.59 3.92 5.48
N SER A 225 23.19 2.78 4.93
CA SER A 225 24.10 1.79 4.37
C SER A 225 24.73 2.26 3.07
N GLU A 226 26.03 2.02 2.88
CA GLU A 226 26.68 2.26 1.59
C GLU A 226 26.17 1.33 0.47
N HIS A 227 25.48 0.24 0.82
CA HIS A 227 24.96 -0.74 -0.14
C HIS A 227 23.96 -0.11 -1.11
N ILE A 228 23.11 0.82 -0.67
CA ILE A 228 22.07 1.41 -1.53
C ILE A 228 22.63 2.25 -2.69
N ASN A 229 23.90 2.67 -2.62
CA ASN A 229 24.54 3.47 -3.67
C ASN A 229 25.36 2.61 -4.65
N ARG A 230 25.30 1.28 -4.54
CA ARG A 230 26.05 0.36 -5.40
C ARG A 230 25.19 -0.12 -6.56
N SER A 231 25.76 -0.12 -7.77
CA SER A 231 25.10 -0.70 -8.93
C SER A 231 24.97 -2.22 -8.82
N ALA A 232 23.83 -2.75 -9.26
CA ALA A 232 23.59 -4.18 -9.40
C ALA A 232 23.62 -4.62 -10.86
N LEU A 233 24.18 -5.79 -11.13
CA LEU A 233 24.04 -6.45 -12.43
C LEU A 233 22.74 -7.26 -12.42
N TRP A 234 21.76 -6.86 -13.23
CA TRP A 234 20.52 -7.61 -13.42
C TRP A 234 20.74 -8.79 -14.36
N VAL A 235 20.41 -10.00 -13.92
CA VAL A 235 20.63 -11.25 -14.67
C VAL A 235 19.32 -12.00 -14.90
N THR A 236 19.13 -12.51 -16.11
CA THR A 236 17.86 -13.11 -16.56
C THR A 236 17.91 -14.63 -16.80
N ASP A 237 19.10 -15.24 -16.79
CA ASP A 237 19.28 -16.68 -17.04
C ASP A 237 20.48 -17.27 -16.26
N MET A 238 20.67 -16.82 -15.01
CA MET A 238 21.74 -17.32 -14.15
C MET A 238 21.30 -18.59 -13.41
N THR A 239 21.94 -19.71 -13.72
CA THR A 239 21.67 -21.05 -13.16
C THR A 239 22.90 -21.61 -12.45
N PRO A 240 22.81 -22.75 -11.72
CA PRO A 240 23.99 -23.39 -11.12
C PRO A 240 25.10 -23.72 -12.13
N GLN A 241 24.74 -23.91 -13.42
CA GLN A 241 25.65 -24.22 -14.51
C GLN A 241 26.28 -22.97 -15.14
N THR A 242 25.61 -21.81 -15.09
CA THR A 242 26.09 -20.56 -15.73
C THR A 242 26.60 -19.52 -14.74
N VAL A 243 26.44 -19.73 -13.43
CA VAL A 243 26.82 -18.77 -12.37
C VAL A 243 28.27 -18.27 -12.48
N ASP A 244 29.22 -19.12 -12.85
CA ASP A 244 30.64 -18.74 -12.95
C ASP A 244 30.89 -17.71 -14.07
N GLU A 245 30.10 -17.75 -15.15
CA GLU A 245 30.14 -16.76 -16.23
C GLU A 245 29.60 -15.39 -15.75
N TYR A 246 28.47 -15.39 -15.04
CA TYR A 246 27.91 -14.16 -14.48
C TYR A 246 28.80 -13.53 -13.39
N ILE A 247 29.50 -14.35 -12.60
CA ILE A 247 30.55 -13.87 -11.68
C ILE A 247 31.65 -13.15 -12.47
N SER A 248 32.10 -13.73 -13.59
CA SER A 248 33.11 -13.10 -14.47
C SER A 248 32.62 -11.75 -14.99
N TYR A 249 31.37 -11.68 -15.49
CA TYR A 249 30.78 -10.42 -15.97
C TYR A 249 30.64 -9.37 -14.87
N ALA A 250 30.17 -9.77 -13.68
CA ALA A 250 30.08 -8.87 -12.53
C ALA A 250 31.45 -8.27 -12.18
N LYS A 251 32.51 -9.10 -12.15
CA LYS A 251 33.89 -8.65 -11.89
C LYS A 251 34.40 -7.70 -12.97
N MET A 252 34.19 -8.02 -14.25
CA MET A 252 34.59 -7.16 -15.37
C MET A 252 33.90 -5.80 -15.34
N GLY A 253 32.61 -5.76 -14.98
CA GLY A 253 31.83 -4.54 -14.84
C GLY A 253 32.04 -3.79 -13.51
N GLY A 254 32.81 -4.35 -12.58
CA GLY A 254 33.00 -3.76 -11.25
C GLY A 254 31.78 -3.86 -10.33
N PHE A 255 30.76 -4.65 -10.70
CA PHE A 255 29.57 -4.84 -9.89
C PHE A 255 29.90 -5.60 -8.60
N ARG A 256 29.18 -5.24 -7.53
CA ARG A 256 29.25 -5.92 -6.23
C ARG A 256 27.92 -6.55 -5.85
N HIS A 257 26.85 -6.22 -6.55
CA HIS A 257 25.52 -6.77 -6.38
C HIS A 257 25.11 -7.47 -7.68
N ILE A 258 24.41 -8.60 -7.57
CA ILE A 258 23.70 -9.23 -8.68
C ILE A 258 22.23 -9.33 -8.30
N LEU A 259 21.34 -8.79 -9.13
CA LEU A 259 19.90 -8.95 -8.98
C LEU A 259 19.44 -10.11 -9.85
N VAL A 260 19.01 -11.20 -9.23
CA VAL A 260 18.58 -12.42 -9.92
C VAL A 260 17.10 -12.32 -10.25
N TYR A 261 16.79 -12.29 -11.55
CA TYR A 261 15.42 -12.32 -12.04
C TYR A 261 14.78 -13.68 -11.73
N PHE A 262 13.56 -13.70 -11.17
CA PHE A 262 12.89 -14.95 -10.79
C PHE A 262 12.82 -16.04 -11.89
N PRO A 263 12.71 -15.75 -13.21
CA PRO A 263 12.74 -16.77 -14.25
C PRO A 263 14.11 -17.42 -14.44
N SER A 264 15.17 -16.89 -13.83
CA SER A 264 16.45 -17.61 -13.72
C SER A 264 16.30 -18.87 -12.85
N ILE A 265 15.37 -18.86 -11.88
CA ILE A 265 15.19 -19.92 -10.87
C ILE A 265 13.95 -20.77 -11.16
N PHE A 266 12.86 -20.12 -11.59
CA PHE A 266 11.55 -20.76 -11.74
C PHE A 266 11.13 -20.89 -13.20
N LYS A 267 10.27 -21.87 -13.46
CA LYS A 267 9.58 -22.04 -14.74
C LYS A 267 8.65 -20.86 -14.95
N ALA A 268 9.14 -19.87 -15.66
CA ALA A 268 8.38 -18.67 -16.01
C ALA A 268 8.66 -18.30 -17.46
N TYR A 269 7.60 -18.30 -18.29
CA TYR A 269 7.66 -17.72 -19.63
C TYR A 269 7.01 -16.34 -19.56
N SER A 270 7.84 -15.31 -19.38
CA SER A 270 7.36 -13.99 -18.92
C SER A 270 6.52 -14.17 -17.63
N TYR A 271 5.40 -13.47 -17.47
CA TYR A 271 4.55 -13.57 -16.28
C TYR A 271 3.50 -14.69 -16.35
N ARG A 272 3.46 -15.48 -17.43
CA ARG A 272 2.37 -16.41 -17.72
C ARG A 272 2.21 -17.55 -16.73
N LYS A 273 3.29 -17.93 -16.04
CA LYS A 273 3.30 -18.92 -14.94
C LYS A 273 3.64 -18.31 -13.59
N CYS A 274 3.59 -16.98 -13.48
CA CYS A 274 3.81 -16.30 -12.21
C CYS A 274 2.85 -16.83 -11.14
N GLY A 275 3.30 -16.91 -9.89
CA GLY A 275 2.53 -17.48 -8.77
C GLY A 275 2.75 -18.97 -8.54
N ASP A 276 3.09 -19.76 -9.58
CA ASP A 276 3.41 -21.19 -9.40
C ASP A 276 4.69 -21.36 -8.57
N TYR A 277 5.75 -20.64 -8.97
CA TYR A 277 7.10 -20.71 -8.40
C TYR A 277 7.68 -22.14 -8.40
N ASP A 278 7.42 -22.91 -9.47
CA ASP A 278 8.05 -24.21 -9.68
C ASP A 278 9.48 -24.04 -10.18
N PHE A 279 10.43 -24.78 -9.60
CA PHE A 279 11.83 -24.76 -10.02
C PHE A 279 12.02 -25.21 -11.48
N ARG A 280 12.99 -24.61 -12.16
CA ARG A 280 13.46 -25.10 -13.47
C ARG A 280 14.22 -26.42 -13.32
N GLU A 281 14.45 -27.09 -14.44
CA GLU A 281 15.12 -28.40 -14.49
C GLU A 281 16.59 -28.32 -14.03
N GLU A 282 17.20 -27.14 -14.14
CA GLU A 282 18.55 -26.83 -13.66
C GLU A 282 18.69 -26.87 -12.12
N TYR A 283 17.57 -26.92 -11.39
CA TYR A 283 17.50 -26.97 -9.92
C TYR A 283 16.79 -28.25 -9.42
N PRO A 284 17.32 -29.46 -9.70
CA PRO A 284 16.69 -30.73 -9.32
C PRO A 284 16.49 -30.93 -7.81
N ASN A 285 17.27 -30.24 -6.97
CA ASN A 285 17.15 -30.23 -5.50
C ASN A 285 16.53 -28.92 -4.96
N GLY A 286 15.96 -28.09 -5.85
CA GLY A 286 15.27 -26.85 -5.51
C GLY A 286 16.12 -25.87 -4.70
N VAL A 287 15.65 -25.49 -3.50
CA VAL A 287 16.28 -24.50 -2.61
C VAL A 287 17.75 -24.82 -2.32
N LYS A 288 18.13 -26.11 -2.25
CA LYS A 288 19.52 -26.51 -2.01
C LYS A 288 20.45 -26.04 -3.14
N ASP A 289 20.03 -26.21 -4.39
CA ASP A 289 20.82 -25.79 -5.55
C ASP A 289 20.89 -24.27 -5.65
N VAL A 290 19.80 -23.57 -5.30
CA VAL A 290 19.80 -22.10 -5.16
C VAL A 290 20.84 -21.69 -4.13
N LYS A 291 20.83 -22.29 -2.94
CA LYS A 291 21.79 -21.98 -1.88
C LYS A 291 23.23 -22.16 -2.36
N GLU A 292 23.56 -23.30 -2.97
CA GLU A 292 24.91 -23.58 -3.47
C GLU A 292 25.35 -22.56 -4.53
N MET A 293 24.45 -22.15 -5.42
CA MET A 293 24.69 -21.09 -6.40
C MET A 293 24.96 -19.74 -5.73
N LEU A 294 24.16 -19.35 -4.73
CA LEU A 294 24.34 -18.10 -4.00
C LEU A 294 25.63 -18.10 -3.15
N ASP A 295 25.98 -19.24 -2.55
CA ASP A 295 27.23 -19.38 -1.78
C ASP A 295 28.46 -19.12 -2.66
N LYS A 296 28.44 -19.52 -3.94
CA LYS A 296 29.50 -19.16 -4.92
C LYS A 296 29.61 -17.66 -5.15
N LEU A 297 28.48 -16.95 -5.30
CA LEU A 297 28.48 -15.48 -5.44
C LEU A 297 29.11 -14.82 -4.21
N LYS A 298 28.69 -15.26 -3.01
CA LYS A 298 29.18 -14.72 -1.74
C LYS A 298 30.67 -14.99 -1.54
N ALA A 299 31.16 -16.16 -1.93
CA ALA A 299 32.58 -16.49 -1.88
C ALA A 299 33.46 -15.53 -2.71
N GLU A 300 32.87 -14.89 -3.73
CA GLU A 300 33.53 -13.90 -4.58
C GLU A 300 33.24 -12.45 -4.17
N GLY A 301 32.61 -12.25 -3.00
CA GLY A 301 32.26 -10.92 -2.47
C GLY A 301 31.12 -10.23 -3.22
N ILE A 302 30.28 -11.00 -3.93
CA ILE A 302 29.10 -10.49 -4.63
C ILE A 302 27.86 -10.77 -3.77
N ILE A 303 27.07 -9.72 -3.53
CA ILE A 303 25.83 -9.79 -2.75
C ILE A 303 24.67 -10.16 -3.70
N PRO A 304 23.93 -11.24 -3.45
CA PRO A 304 22.80 -11.63 -4.27
C PRO A 304 21.49 -10.96 -3.84
N GLY A 305 20.79 -10.40 -4.82
CA GLY A 305 19.44 -9.86 -4.67
C GLY A 305 18.41 -10.69 -5.42
N PHE A 306 17.17 -10.66 -4.96
CA PHE A 306 16.07 -11.43 -5.55
C PHE A 306 14.99 -10.50 -6.10
N HIS A 307 14.75 -10.60 -7.39
CA HIS A 307 13.64 -9.93 -8.07
C HIS A 307 12.48 -10.89 -8.24
N PHE A 308 11.26 -10.50 -7.88
CA PHE A 308 10.05 -11.32 -8.00
C PHE A 308 8.77 -10.48 -8.16
N LEU A 309 7.66 -11.14 -8.51
CA LEU A 309 6.32 -10.53 -8.56
C LEU A 309 5.41 -11.16 -7.50
N GLN A 310 5.10 -10.41 -6.46
CA GLN A 310 4.37 -10.91 -5.30
C GLN A 310 2.85 -10.89 -5.42
N THR A 311 2.31 -10.06 -6.33
CA THR A 311 0.88 -9.79 -6.47
C THR A 311 0.25 -10.37 -7.75
N HIS A 312 1.08 -10.93 -8.63
CA HIS A 312 0.68 -11.36 -9.97
C HIS A 312 0.54 -12.87 -10.05
N ILE A 313 -0.54 -13.31 -10.71
CA ILE A 313 -0.83 -14.71 -11.03
C ILE A 313 -0.90 -14.85 -12.54
N GLY A 314 -0.07 -15.69 -13.12
CA GLY A 314 -0.03 -15.90 -14.57
C GLY A 314 -1.28 -16.59 -15.11
N ILE A 315 -1.71 -16.22 -16.32
CA ILE A 315 -2.89 -16.81 -16.97
C ILE A 315 -2.75 -18.31 -17.31
N GLU A 316 -1.53 -18.84 -17.33
CA GLU A 316 -1.22 -20.26 -17.53
C GLU A 316 -0.85 -20.97 -16.21
N SER A 317 -1.01 -20.30 -15.06
CA SER A 317 -0.74 -20.88 -13.75
C SER A 317 -1.84 -21.84 -13.32
N ARG A 318 -1.52 -22.69 -12.33
CA ARG A 318 -2.50 -23.62 -11.73
C ARG A 318 -3.65 -22.92 -10.98
N TYR A 319 -3.53 -21.61 -10.73
CA TYR A 319 -4.57 -20.79 -10.12
C TYR A 319 -5.59 -20.26 -11.14
N VAL A 320 -5.36 -20.47 -12.44
CA VAL A 320 -6.26 -19.99 -13.51
C VAL A 320 -6.86 -21.16 -14.27
N THR A 321 -6.07 -22.18 -14.58
CA THR A 321 -6.50 -23.33 -15.40
C THR A 321 -6.53 -24.62 -14.57
N PRO A 322 -7.59 -25.45 -14.65
CA PRO A 322 -8.79 -25.32 -15.49
C PRO A 322 -9.94 -24.54 -14.83
N VAL A 323 -9.74 -24.03 -13.62
CA VAL A 323 -10.73 -23.25 -12.85
C VAL A 323 -10.00 -22.08 -12.23
N VAL A 324 -10.49 -20.86 -12.43
CA VAL A 324 -9.91 -19.66 -11.82
C VAL A 324 -10.14 -19.68 -10.31
N ASP A 325 -9.06 -19.54 -9.54
CA ASP A 325 -9.10 -19.46 -8.08
C ASP A 325 -10.00 -18.28 -7.65
N ALA A 326 -10.88 -18.54 -6.69
CA ALA A 326 -11.85 -17.56 -6.21
C ALA A 326 -11.19 -16.30 -5.64
N ARG A 327 -9.93 -16.42 -5.19
CA ARG A 327 -9.09 -15.36 -4.59
C ARG A 327 -8.39 -14.45 -5.62
N ILE A 328 -8.62 -14.67 -6.92
CA ILE A 328 -8.23 -13.72 -7.96
C ILE A 328 -9.20 -12.55 -7.99
N HIS A 329 -8.62 -11.34 -7.99
CA HIS A 329 -9.38 -10.10 -7.90
C HIS A 329 -10.32 -9.93 -9.10
N LYS A 330 -11.50 -9.41 -8.80
CA LYS A 330 -12.51 -9.03 -9.80
C LYS A 330 -12.78 -7.55 -9.65
N SER A 331 -12.36 -6.76 -10.64
CA SER A 331 -12.45 -5.30 -10.60
C SER A 331 -13.89 -4.78 -10.55
N ARG A 332 -14.84 -5.55 -11.09
CA ARG A 332 -16.27 -5.28 -11.02
C ARG A 332 -17.07 -6.57 -10.90
N LEU A 333 -18.13 -6.54 -10.12
CA LEU A 333 -19.02 -7.68 -9.90
C LEU A 333 -20.32 -7.54 -10.70
N PHE A 334 -20.80 -8.68 -11.20
CA PHE A 334 -22.06 -8.81 -11.93
C PHE A 334 -22.84 -10.03 -11.44
N THR A 335 -24.16 -9.93 -11.48
CA THR A 335 -25.08 -11.04 -11.18
C THR A 335 -25.76 -11.47 -12.46
N LEU A 336 -25.75 -12.76 -12.76
CA LEU A 336 -26.43 -13.31 -13.94
C LEU A 336 -27.95 -13.10 -13.84
N ALA A 337 -28.53 -12.49 -14.87
CA ALA A 337 -29.97 -12.21 -14.93
C ALA A 337 -30.82 -13.44 -15.34
N LYS A 338 -30.20 -14.44 -15.98
CA LYS A 338 -30.81 -15.72 -16.37
C LYS A 338 -29.74 -16.80 -16.42
N ASP A 339 -30.16 -18.06 -16.52
CA ASP A 339 -29.27 -19.20 -16.75
C ASP A 339 -28.45 -18.98 -18.04
N VAL A 340 -27.18 -19.40 -18.01
CA VAL A 340 -26.25 -19.38 -19.14
C VAL A 340 -25.90 -20.83 -19.49
N GLY A 341 -26.33 -21.30 -20.65
CA GLY A 341 -25.98 -22.61 -21.20
C GLY A 341 -24.55 -22.62 -21.76
N GLU A 342 -23.95 -23.79 -21.93
CA GLU A 342 -22.53 -23.96 -22.32
C GLU A 342 -22.16 -23.32 -23.68
N GLU A 343 -23.12 -23.17 -24.58
CA GLU A 343 -22.92 -22.59 -25.93
C GLU A 343 -23.36 -21.12 -26.04
N ASP A 344 -23.83 -20.51 -24.95
CA ASP A 344 -24.36 -19.14 -24.99
C ASP A 344 -23.25 -18.11 -25.27
N THR A 345 -23.49 -17.27 -26.27
CA THR A 345 -22.60 -16.18 -26.70
C THR A 345 -23.03 -14.80 -26.18
N GLU A 346 -24.12 -14.73 -25.43
CA GLU A 346 -24.61 -13.51 -24.77
C GLU A 346 -24.81 -13.78 -23.28
N ILE A 347 -24.19 -12.97 -22.44
CA ILE A 347 -24.30 -13.10 -20.97
C ILE A 347 -25.11 -11.93 -20.45
N PHE A 348 -26.29 -12.23 -19.91
CA PHE A 348 -27.22 -11.22 -19.39
C PHE A 348 -26.93 -10.99 -17.91
N VAL A 349 -26.81 -9.71 -17.52
CA VAL A 349 -26.44 -9.31 -16.15
C VAL A 349 -27.46 -8.30 -15.59
N LEU A 350 -27.55 -8.22 -14.26
CA LEU A 350 -28.47 -7.29 -13.60
C LEU A 350 -27.93 -5.84 -13.56
N GLN A 351 -26.61 -5.67 -13.44
CA GLN A 351 -25.96 -4.37 -13.30
C GLN A 351 -25.57 -3.79 -14.67
N ASN A 352 -25.61 -2.45 -14.80
CA ASN A 352 -25.14 -1.76 -16.01
C ASN A 352 -23.62 -1.98 -16.21
N PRO A 353 -23.18 -2.56 -17.34
CA PRO A 353 -21.77 -2.80 -17.64
C PRO A 353 -21.03 -1.58 -18.16
N GLU A 354 -21.68 -0.42 -18.33
CA GLU A 354 -21.02 0.87 -18.62
C GLU A 354 -19.80 1.09 -17.72
N ASP A 355 -18.71 1.61 -18.29
CA ASP A 355 -17.36 1.75 -17.71
C ASP A 355 -16.59 0.44 -17.45
N THR A 356 -16.99 -0.67 -18.06
CA THR A 356 -16.22 -1.92 -18.01
C THR A 356 -15.05 -1.86 -18.99
N VAL A 357 -13.92 -2.50 -18.66
CA VAL A 357 -12.72 -2.50 -19.51
C VAL A 357 -13.03 -2.94 -20.94
N MET A 358 -12.50 -2.20 -21.92
CA MET A 358 -12.64 -2.49 -23.35
C MET A 358 -11.30 -2.63 -24.07
N VAL A 359 -10.19 -2.75 -23.35
CA VAL A 359 -8.92 -3.18 -23.95
C VAL A 359 -9.02 -4.67 -24.28
N GLU A 360 -8.90 -5.05 -25.55
CA GLU A 360 -9.19 -6.41 -26.06
C GLU A 360 -8.62 -7.53 -25.18
N LYS A 361 -7.35 -7.43 -24.79
CA LYS A 361 -6.67 -8.47 -23.99
C LYS A 361 -7.14 -8.55 -22.53
N CYS A 362 -7.89 -7.57 -22.05
CA CYS A 362 -8.37 -7.48 -20.67
C CYS A 362 -9.87 -7.77 -20.54
N ARG A 363 -10.58 -8.05 -21.64
CA ARG A 363 -12.03 -8.30 -21.67
C ARG A 363 -12.37 -9.71 -21.22
N VAL A 364 -12.23 -10.00 -19.93
CA VAL A 364 -12.45 -11.34 -19.38
C VAL A 364 -13.41 -11.29 -18.20
N LEU A 365 -14.59 -11.89 -18.37
CA LEU A 365 -15.51 -12.21 -17.30
C LEU A 365 -15.09 -13.50 -16.60
N CYS A 366 -15.50 -13.68 -15.35
CA CYS A 366 -15.39 -14.95 -14.67
C CYS A 366 -16.63 -15.24 -13.81
N PHE A 367 -17.24 -16.40 -14.03
CA PHE A 367 -18.37 -16.93 -13.27
C PHE A 367 -18.05 -18.37 -12.86
N ASP A 368 -18.21 -18.69 -11.57
CA ASP A 368 -17.90 -20.01 -10.98
C ASP A 368 -16.56 -20.63 -11.45
N GLY A 369 -15.54 -19.78 -11.64
CA GLY A 369 -14.20 -20.18 -12.05
C GLY A 369 -14.01 -20.44 -13.54
N GLU A 370 -15.05 -20.27 -14.37
CA GLU A 370 -14.90 -20.21 -15.82
C GLU A 370 -14.52 -18.79 -16.24
N ALA A 371 -13.47 -18.62 -17.05
CA ALA A 371 -13.13 -17.36 -17.69
C ALA A 371 -13.80 -17.25 -19.07
N ILE A 372 -14.37 -16.09 -19.39
CA ILE A 372 -15.17 -15.87 -20.59
C ILE A 372 -14.75 -14.55 -21.23
N PHE A 373 -14.25 -14.60 -22.45
CA PHE A 373 -13.95 -13.38 -23.21
C PHE A 373 -15.25 -12.72 -23.71
N TYR A 374 -15.31 -11.39 -23.81
CA TYR A 374 -16.43 -10.68 -24.44
C TYR A 374 -15.95 -9.62 -25.44
N GLU A 375 -16.75 -9.36 -26.47
CA GLU A 375 -16.43 -8.37 -27.50
C GLU A 375 -16.96 -6.97 -27.17
N SER A 376 -18.13 -6.88 -26.56
CA SER A 376 -18.79 -5.62 -26.20
C SER A 376 -19.90 -5.82 -25.17
N TYR A 377 -20.60 -4.74 -24.80
CA TYR A 377 -21.76 -4.78 -23.89
C TYR A 377 -22.83 -3.74 -24.28
N THR A 378 -24.03 -3.87 -23.75
CA THR A 378 -25.11 -2.87 -23.86
C THR A 378 -25.17 -1.95 -22.65
N THR A 379 -25.51 -0.67 -22.85
CA THR A 379 -25.67 0.34 -21.78
C THR A 379 -27.14 0.65 -21.46
N GLU A 380 -28.07 -0.06 -22.09
CA GLU A 380 -29.52 0.03 -21.82
C GLU A 380 -30.08 -1.36 -21.50
N PRO A 381 -31.11 -1.46 -20.62
CA PRO A 381 -31.75 -2.73 -20.31
C PRO A 381 -32.39 -3.42 -21.54
N PRO A 382 -32.35 -4.77 -21.64
CA PRO A 382 -31.64 -5.68 -20.75
C PRO A 382 -30.11 -5.58 -20.95
N TYR A 383 -29.38 -5.48 -19.84
CA TYR A 383 -27.93 -5.41 -19.85
C TYR A 383 -27.32 -6.76 -20.20
N ARG A 384 -26.36 -6.76 -21.13
CA ARG A 384 -25.67 -7.98 -21.54
C ARG A 384 -24.29 -7.71 -22.10
N PHE A 385 -23.42 -8.70 -21.98
CA PHE A 385 -22.17 -8.83 -22.72
C PHE A 385 -22.41 -9.63 -24.01
N LEU A 386 -21.77 -9.21 -25.09
CA LEU A 386 -21.97 -9.71 -26.45
C LEU A 386 -20.68 -10.32 -27.00
N GLY A 387 -20.82 -11.28 -27.93
CA GLY A 387 -19.69 -11.96 -28.55
C GLY A 387 -18.88 -12.78 -27.53
N CYS A 388 -19.57 -13.37 -26.55
CA CYS A 388 -18.92 -14.09 -25.47
C CYS A 388 -18.28 -15.39 -25.99
N LYS A 389 -17.02 -15.63 -25.63
CA LYS A 389 -16.27 -16.86 -25.94
C LYS A 389 -15.94 -17.58 -24.64
N ARG A 390 -16.57 -18.74 -24.47
CA ARG A 390 -16.52 -19.60 -23.28
C ARG A 390 -15.17 -20.29 -23.13
N GLY A 391 -14.82 -20.70 -21.91
CA GLY A 391 -13.59 -21.45 -21.64
C GLY A 391 -12.29 -20.71 -21.97
N HIS A 392 -12.29 -19.37 -21.85
CA HIS A 392 -11.08 -18.58 -22.03
C HIS A 392 -9.99 -19.02 -21.04
N TYR A 393 -8.71 -18.80 -21.40
CA TYR A 393 -7.57 -19.32 -20.65
C TYR A 393 -7.63 -20.83 -20.36
N ASN A 394 -8.25 -21.63 -21.24
CA ASN A 394 -8.44 -23.08 -21.07
C ASN A 394 -9.22 -23.47 -19.80
N THR A 395 -10.10 -22.58 -19.32
CA THR A 395 -11.01 -22.90 -18.22
C THR A 395 -12.12 -23.85 -18.66
N THR A 396 -12.68 -24.60 -17.72
CA THR A 396 -13.76 -25.55 -18.00
C THR A 396 -15.06 -24.79 -18.27
N VAL A 397 -15.70 -25.08 -19.40
CA VAL A 397 -17.03 -24.54 -19.72
C VAL A 397 -18.08 -25.28 -18.91
N THR A 398 -18.93 -24.54 -18.18
CA THR A 398 -20.04 -25.11 -17.40
C THR A 398 -21.31 -24.29 -17.56
N ALA A 399 -22.49 -24.91 -17.39
CA ALA A 399 -23.72 -24.12 -17.29
C ALA A 399 -23.74 -23.30 -15.99
N HIS A 400 -24.15 -22.03 -16.06
CA HIS A 400 -24.27 -21.15 -14.90
C HIS A 400 -25.73 -20.84 -14.60
N LYS A 401 -26.09 -20.71 -13.33
CA LYS A 401 -27.46 -20.39 -12.92
C LYS A 401 -27.69 -18.89 -12.76
N ALA A 402 -28.92 -18.46 -13.06
CA ALA A 402 -29.38 -17.12 -12.71
C ALA A 402 -29.09 -16.83 -11.23
N GLY A 403 -28.62 -15.63 -10.94
CA GLY A 403 -28.19 -15.24 -9.60
C GLY A 403 -26.72 -15.57 -9.26
N CYS A 404 -26.00 -16.34 -10.08
CA CYS A 404 -24.55 -16.51 -9.91
C CYS A 404 -23.86 -15.14 -9.95
N VAL A 405 -22.95 -14.91 -8.99
CA VAL A 405 -22.17 -13.68 -8.88
C VAL A 405 -20.78 -13.96 -9.41
N GLY A 406 -20.42 -13.24 -10.47
CA GLY A 406 -19.09 -13.25 -11.06
C GLY A 406 -18.63 -11.82 -11.30
N GLY A 407 -17.67 -11.64 -12.18
CA GLY A 407 -17.11 -10.31 -12.41
C GLY A 407 -16.09 -10.24 -13.52
N ILE A 408 -15.54 -9.06 -13.71
CA ILE A 408 -14.42 -8.82 -14.63
C ILE A 408 -13.14 -9.20 -13.91
N LEU A 409 -12.38 -10.15 -14.46
CA LEU A 409 -11.06 -10.48 -13.93
C LEU A 409 -10.14 -9.28 -14.05
N ASP A 410 -9.41 -9.00 -12.98
CA ASP A 410 -8.44 -7.92 -12.96
C ASP A 410 -7.14 -8.32 -13.68
N VAL A 411 -7.14 -8.12 -14.99
CA VAL A 411 -6.04 -8.45 -15.89
C VAL A 411 -5.01 -7.32 -15.89
N SER A 412 -3.74 -7.65 -15.60
CA SER A 412 -2.63 -6.70 -15.56
C SER A 412 -2.49 -5.89 -16.85
N GLU A 413 -2.48 -4.56 -16.71
CA GLU A 413 -2.40 -3.58 -17.78
C GLU A 413 -1.02 -3.55 -18.48
N HIS A 414 0.03 -4.05 -17.83
CA HIS A 414 1.40 -3.99 -18.33
C HIS A 414 1.62 -4.90 -19.54
N CYS A 415 0.99 -6.08 -19.55
CA CYS A 415 1.23 -7.09 -20.58
C CYS A 415 0.02 -7.97 -20.89
N ALA A 416 -1.04 -7.90 -20.07
CA ALA A 416 -2.25 -8.72 -20.18
C ALA A 416 -1.96 -10.23 -20.27
N VAL A 417 -0.96 -10.71 -19.52
CA VAL A 417 -0.62 -12.13 -19.39
C VAL A 417 -0.61 -12.63 -17.94
N SER A 418 -1.19 -11.85 -17.05
CA SER A 418 -1.30 -12.10 -15.61
C SER A 418 -2.53 -11.40 -15.04
N LEU A 419 -2.96 -11.86 -13.87
CA LEU A 419 -4.10 -11.39 -13.09
C LEU A 419 -3.59 -10.90 -11.72
N HIS A 420 -4.31 -9.99 -11.08
CA HIS A 420 -3.99 -9.52 -9.74
C HIS A 420 -4.62 -10.38 -8.65
N ILE A 421 -3.87 -10.62 -7.58
CA ILE A 421 -4.36 -11.24 -6.35
C ILE A 421 -5.32 -10.27 -5.66
N ASP A 422 -6.45 -10.78 -5.16
CA ASP A 422 -7.31 -10.04 -4.26
C ASP A 422 -6.62 -9.90 -2.89
N GLN A 423 -6.24 -8.67 -2.54
CA GLN A 423 -5.43 -8.37 -1.36
C GLN A 423 -6.20 -8.57 -0.05
N ASP A 424 -7.52 -8.70 -0.11
CA ASP A 424 -8.37 -9.04 1.03
C ASP A 424 -8.42 -10.55 1.33
N THR A 425 -7.67 -11.35 0.56
CA THR A 425 -7.61 -12.82 0.70
C THR A 425 -6.24 -13.32 1.19
N ASP A 426 -6.16 -14.62 1.49
CA ASP A 426 -4.95 -15.29 1.95
C ASP A 426 -4.00 -15.73 0.82
N LEU A 427 -4.38 -15.55 -0.46
CA LEU A 427 -3.53 -15.95 -1.59
C LEU A 427 -2.19 -15.18 -1.58
N GLN A 428 -2.19 -13.93 -1.14
CA GLN A 428 -0.96 -13.15 -0.99
C GLN A 428 -0.01 -13.74 0.07
N ASP A 429 -0.52 -14.35 1.15
CA ASP A 429 0.33 -15.03 2.16
C ASP A 429 0.88 -16.35 1.61
N GLU A 430 0.11 -17.06 0.80
CA GLU A 430 0.55 -18.28 0.12
C GLU A 430 1.71 -17.96 -0.83
N ILE A 431 1.57 -16.92 -1.65
CA ILE A 431 2.64 -16.45 -2.55
C ILE A 431 3.85 -15.93 -1.77
N ALA A 432 3.63 -15.17 -0.69
CA ALA A 432 4.70 -14.68 0.18
C ALA A 432 5.56 -15.83 0.74
N LYS A 433 4.95 -16.94 1.18
CA LYS A 433 5.67 -18.12 1.68
C LYS A 433 6.53 -18.77 0.60
N LYS A 434 6.05 -18.87 -0.64
CA LYS A 434 6.81 -19.42 -1.77
C LYS A 434 8.05 -18.57 -2.08
N ILE A 435 7.88 -17.25 -2.11
CA ILE A 435 8.98 -16.29 -2.32
C ILE A 435 9.99 -16.38 -1.18
N ALA A 436 9.51 -16.38 0.07
CA ALA A 436 10.36 -16.44 1.25
C ALA A 436 11.19 -17.74 1.32
N ALA A 437 10.62 -18.88 0.92
CA ALA A 437 11.35 -20.15 0.88
C ALA A 437 12.62 -20.08 0.03
N VAL A 438 12.63 -19.26 -1.03
CA VAL A 438 13.79 -19.08 -1.91
C VAL A 438 14.65 -17.91 -1.46
N TYR A 439 14.08 -16.80 -1.01
CA TYR A 439 14.84 -15.70 -0.39
C TYR A 439 15.76 -16.24 0.74
N ASN A 440 15.19 -17.06 1.62
CA ASN A 440 15.87 -17.65 2.77
C ASN A 440 16.99 -18.65 2.39
N ALA A 441 17.17 -18.98 1.12
CA ALA A 441 18.31 -19.77 0.65
C ALA A 441 19.64 -19.01 0.76
N GLY A 442 19.58 -17.67 0.84
CA GLY A 442 20.75 -16.82 1.05
C GLY A 442 20.74 -15.51 0.29
N PHE A 443 19.60 -15.03 -0.22
CA PHE A 443 19.51 -13.69 -0.78
C PHE A 443 19.64 -12.63 0.33
N GLU A 444 20.11 -11.44 -0.03
CA GLU A 444 20.44 -10.38 0.95
C GLU A 444 19.74 -9.05 0.64
N PHE A 445 19.22 -8.84 -0.57
CA PHE A 445 18.32 -7.71 -0.90
C PHE A 445 17.22 -8.16 -1.86
N VAL A 446 16.19 -7.32 -2.05
CA VAL A 446 15.05 -7.67 -2.91
C VAL A 446 14.59 -6.53 -3.80
N TYR A 447 13.98 -6.88 -4.93
CA TYR A 447 13.23 -5.97 -5.79
C TYR A 447 11.78 -6.47 -5.95
N PHE A 448 10.82 -5.68 -5.48
CA PHE A 448 9.38 -5.96 -5.53
C PHE A 448 8.77 -5.44 -6.85
N ASP A 449 8.84 -6.24 -7.92
CA ASP A 449 8.45 -5.80 -9.26
C ASP A 449 6.95 -5.77 -9.50
N GLY A 450 6.15 -6.63 -8.84
CA GLY A 450 4.70 -6.66 -9.07
C GLY A 450 3.90 -5.62 -8.29
N SER A 451 4.55 -4.65 -7.64
CA SER A 451 3.94 -3.88 -6.55
C SER A 451 2.75 -3.00 -6.94
N GLU A 452 2.65 -2.63 -8.21
CA GLU A 452 1.55 -1.87 -8.79
C GLU A 452 0.26 -2.69 -8.92
N GLY A 453 0.36 -4.02 -9.04
CA GLY A 453 -0.76 -4.93 -9.28
C GLY A 453 -1.58 -5.27 -8.03
N THR A 454 -2.20 -4.30 -7.38
CA THR A 454 -3.11 -4.52 -6.22
C THR A 454 -4.49 -3.92 -6.48
N ASN A 455 -5.52 -4.31 -5.72
CA ASN A 455 -6.82 -3.65 -5.77
C ASN A 455 -6.90 -2.43 -4.85
N GLU A 456 -7.87 -1.54 -5.07
CA GLU A 456 -8.15 -0.43 -4.15
C GLU A 456 -8.42 -0.93 -2.72
N PRO A 457 -7.97 -0.21 -1.68
CA PRO A 457 -7.25 1.06 -1.71
C PRO A 457 -5.72 0.90 -1.89
N PHE A 458 -5.16 1.46 -2.97
CA PHE A 458 -3.77 1.25 -3.39
C PHE A 458 -2.73 1.80 -2.39
N ASP A 459 -3.04 2.93 -1.75
CA ASP A 459 -2.20 3.55 -0.72
C ASP A 459 -1.95 2.65 0.49
N PHE A 460 -2.86 1.73 0.77
CA PHE A 460 -2.70 0.66 1.75
C PHE A 460 -2.17 -0.64 1.12
N HIS A 461 -2.85 -1.17 0.10
CA HIS A 461 -2.57 -2.51 -0.42
C HIS A 461 -1.18 -2.68 -1.03
N VAL A 462 -0.61 -1.65 -1.67
CA VAL A 462 0.74 -1.72 -2.25
C VAL A 462 1.78 -2.05 -1.17
N SER A 463 1.85 -1.25 -0.11
CA SER A 463 2.82 -1.50 0.97
C SER A 463 2.45 -2.70 1.84
N HIS A 464 1.16 -2.97 2.03
CA HIS A 464 0.72 -4.13 2.81
C HIS A 464 1.07 -5.46 2.14
N ALA A 465 0.92 -5.57 0.81
CA ALA A 465 1.33 -6.75 0.05
C ALA A 465 2.84 -7.00 0.17
N GLN A 466 3.66 -5.95 0.03
CA GLN A 466 5.11 -6.02 0.22
C GLN A 466 5.47 -6.42 1.67
N TYR A 467 4.80 -5.81 2.65
CA TYR A 467 5.06 -6.06 4.07
C TYR A 467 4.72 -7.51 4.47
N ARG A 468 3.64 -8.09 3.92
CA ARG A 468 3.31 -9.51 4.11
C ARG A 468 4.42 -10.44 3.64
N VAL A 469 5.08 -10.12 2.52
CA VAL A 469 6.25 -10.86 2.03
C VAL A 469 7.45 -10.66 2.95
N LEU A 470 7.76 -9.42 3.30
CA LEU A 470 8.89 -9.07 4.16
C LEU A 470 8.84 -9.80 5.51
N LYS A 471 7.65 -9.91 6.12
CA LYS A 471 7.47 -10.62 7.41
C LYS A 471 7.64 -12.13 7.31
N GLN A 472 7.71 -12.72 6.11
CA GLN A 472 8.01 -14.16 5.94
C GLN A 472 9.53 -14.42 5.82
N PHE A 473 10.36 -13.40 5.63
CA PHE A 473 11.80 -13.57 5.52
C PHE A 473 12.42 -13.91 6.88
N ALA A 474 13.39 -14.84 6.87
CA ALA A 474 14.09 -15.26 8.08
C ALA A 474 15.12 -14.22 8.55
N SER A 475 15.56 -13.34 7.65
CA SER A 475 16.46 -12.22 7.92
C SER A 475 15.97 -10.97 7.19
N GLU A 476 16.15 -9.81 7.81
CA GLU A 476 15.87 -8.53 7.15
C GLU A 476 16.78 -8.33 5.93
N PRO A 477 16.23 -7.87 4.79
CA PRO A 477 17.03 -7.45 3.66
C PRO A 477 17.95 -6.27 4.01
N LEU A 478 19.14 -6.22 3.40
CA LEU A 478 20.07 -5.09 3.49
C LEU A 478 19.44 -3.79 2.98
N PHE A 479 18.60 -3.90 1.95
CA PHE A 479 17.73 -2.87 1.42
C PHE A 479 16.66 -3.53 0.54
N CYS A 480 15.60 -2.79 0.24
CA CYS A 480 14.57 -3.22 -0.71
C CYS A 480 14.36 -2.14 -1.78
N GLU A 481 14.02 -2.57 -2.99
CA GLU A 481 13.56 -1.72 -4.08
C GLU A 481 12.20 -2.19 -4.57
N SER A 482 11.48 -1.36 -5.31
CA SER A 482 10.13 -1.70 -5.79
C SER A 482 9.71 -0.91 -7.02
N ALA A 483 8.85 -1.51 -7.84
CA ALA A 483 8.16 -0.85 -8.95
C ALA A 483 7.04 0.11 -8.50
N ALA A 484 6.53 -0.03 -7.28
CA ALA A 484 5.55 0.88 -6.69
C ALA A 484 5.77 1.10 -5.19
N LYS A 485 5.36 2.25 -4.70
CA LYS A 485 5.52 2.65 -3.29
C LYS A 485 4.25 3.30 -2.78
N SER A 486 3.94 3.05 -1.51
CA SER A 486 2.99 3.86 -0.73
C SER A 486 3.62 4.26 0.60
N HIS A 487 2.99 5.12 1.38
CA HIS A 487 3.64 5.76 2.53
C HIS A 487 4.35 4.78 3.48
N PHE A 488 3.66 3.74 3.96
CA PHE A 488 4.23 2.78 4.92
C PHE A 488 5.44 2.00 4.35
N SER A 489 5.54 1.87 3.03
CA SER A 489 6.71 1.23 2.39
C SER A 489 8.02 2.00 2.59
N TRP A 490 7.96 3.27 3.04
CA TRP A 490 9.17 4.03 3.38
C TRP A 490 10.02 3.32 4.44
N HIS A 491 9.40 2.59 5.38
CA HIS A 491 10.11 1.83 6.42
C HIS A 491 10.97 0.68 5.88
N PHE A 492 10.81 0.22 4.64
CA PHE A 492 11.60 -0.92 4.15
C PHE A 492 12.17 -0.75 2.75
N LEU A 493 11.53 0.04 1.89
CA LEU A 493 12.08 0.38 0.59
C LEU A 493 13.14 1.47 0.75
N SER A 494 14.28 1.32 0.09
CA SER A 494 15.37 2.30 0.03
C SER A 494 15.50 2.95 -1.34
N GLY A 495 14.87 2.37 -2.37
CA GLY A 495 14.78 2.91 -3.72
C GLY A 495 13.44 2.52 -4.37
N GLY A 496 13.07 3.23 -5.44
CA GLY A 496 11.92 2.90 -6.26
C GLY A 496 12.22 3.13 -7.73
N ASN A 497 11.50 2.43 -8.61
CA ASN A 497 11.55 2.55 -10.08
C ASN A 497 12.91 2.21 -10.72
N ALA A 498 13.16 0.92 -11.01
CA ALA A 498 14.22 0.53 -11.95
C ALA A 498 13.76 0.72 -13.41
N PHE A 499 13.73 1.95 -13.91
CA PHE A 499 13.50 2.21 -15.33
C PHE A 499 14.79 2.04 -16.15
N ASP A 500 15.24 0.80 -16.35
CA ASP A 500 16.47 0.51 -17.11
C ASP A 500 16.23 0.11 -18.58
N ILE A 501 14.99 0.08 -19.05
CA ILE A 501 14.64 -0.42 -20.39
C ILE A 501 14.66 0.64 -21.51
N PHE A 502 15.08 1.88 -21.22
CA PHE A 502 15.17 2.92 -22.24
C PHE A 502 16.58 3.03 -22.80
N LYS A 503 16.68 3.27 -24.12
CA LYS A 503 17.94 3.70 -24.72
C LYS A 503 18.46 4.93 -23.94
N PRO A 504 19.77 5.04 -23.66
CA PRO A 504 20.31 6.14 -22.85
C PRO A 504 19.84 7.54 -23.24
N ASP A 505 19.64 7.81 -24.54
CA ASP A 505 19.17 9.11 -25.02
C ASP A 505 17.70 9.39 -24.69
N VAL A 506 16.85 8.35 -24.69
CA VAL A 506 15.45 8.44 -24.25
C VAL A 506 15.42 8.67 -22.75
N PHE A 507 16.26 7.97 -21.99
CA PHE A 507 16.35 8.12 -20.54
C PHE A 507 16.79 9.54 -20.15
N LYS A 508 17.88 10.06 -20.73
CA LYS A 508 18.33 11.45 -20.51
C LYS A 508 17.25 12.46 -20.86
N ARG A 509 16.52 12.26 -21.96
CA ARG A 509 15.40 13.12 -22.35
C ARG A 509 14.25 13.04 -21.36
N LYS A 510 13.90 11.83 -20.89
CA LYS A 510 12.81 11.64 -19.93
C LYS A 510 13.15 12.16 -18.54
N ILE A 511 14.41 12.06 -18.10
CA ILE A 511 14.89 12.78 -16.92
C ILE A 511 14.80 14.29 -17.11
N ALA A 512 15.08 14.81 -18.31
CA ALA A 512 14.90 16.25 -18.54
C ALA A 512 13.42 16.68 -18.62
N GLU A 513 12.53 15.80 -19.11
CA GLU A 513 11.08 16.03 -19.25
C GLU A 513 10.33 15.88 -17.91
N PHE A 514 10.77 14.91 -17.11
CA PHE A 514 10.31 14.61 -15.76
C PHE A 514 11.54 14.64 -14.84
N PRO A 515 12.08 15.84 -14.55
CA PRO A 515 13.20 15.96 -13.63
C PRO A 515 12.80 15.31 -12.32
N ALA A 516 13.65 14.39 -11.86
CA ALA A 516 13.55 13.76 -10.55
C ALA A 516 13.87 14.76 -9.43
N GLU A 517 13.29 15.97 -9.50
CA GLU A 517 13.50 17.08 -8.58
C GLU A 517 13.11 16.73 -7.14
N GLU A 518 12.32 15.66 -6.94
CA GLU A 518 11.83 15.21 -5.64
C GLU A 518 11.88 13.67 -5.43
N ALA A 519 12.68 12.92 -6.22
CA ALA A 519 12.81 11.46 -6.03
C ALA A 519 13.60 11.07 -4.78
#